data_AF-A0A412F603-F1
#
_entry.id   AF-A0A412F603-F1
#
_cell.length_a   1.000
_cell.length_b   1.000
_cell.length_c   1.000
_cell.angle_alpha   90.00
_cell.angle_beta   90.00
_cell.angle_gamma   90.00
#
_symmetry.space_group_name_H-M   'P 1'
#
loop_
_entity.id
_entity.type
_entity.pdbx_description
1 polymer ?
#
loop_
_entity_poly.entity_id
_entity_poly.type
_entity_poly.pdbx_seq_one_letter_code
_entity_poly.pdbx_strand_id
1 'polypeptide(L)'
;MFKKLKEKKGFTLVELIVVLVILAILAALLIPALTGYIDKAKEKSITAETRQTVMAAQTLLDEDYGNAATPTDASGITTWNQATGAKFTQAETAKLAEVKASNITGVEAEGGKITKLEYTDTSVGKKCTYTKSATDGSKGTYKVENAN
;
A
#
# COMPACT_ATOMS: atom_id res chain seq x y z
N MET A 1 -10.68 74.28 12.81
CA MET A 1 -9.78 73.23 12.27
C MET A 1 -10.63 72.07 11.76
N PHE A 2 -10.80 71.93 10.45
CA PHE A 2 -11.49 70.76 9.87
C PHE A 2 -10.52 69.57 9.83
N LYS A 3 -10.76 68.58 10.68
CA LYS A 3 -10.00 67.33 10.75
C LYS A 3 -10.39 66.47 9.55
N LYS A 4 -9.50 66.35 8.55
CA LYS A 4 -9.71 65.46 7.39
C LYS A 4 -9.90 64.02 7.87
N LEU A 5 -11.10 63.47 7.65
CA LEU A 5 -11.36 62.04 7.77
C LEU A 5 -10.52 61.33 6.70
N LYS A 6 -9.58 60.48 7.12
CA LYS A 6 -8.78 59.63 6.22
C LYS A 6 -9.75 58.72 5.47
N GLU A 7 -9.84 58.84 4.15
CA GLU A 7 -10.63 57.91 3.34
C GLU A 7 -10.06 56.51 3.51
N LYS A 8 -10.85 55.61 4.10
CA LYS A 8 -10.54 54.19 4.09
C LYS A 8 -10.85 53.70 2.68
N LYS A 9 -9.80 53.45 1.88
CA LYS A 9 -9.94 52.71 0.62
C LYS A 9 -10.43 51.31 0.97
N GLY A 10 -11.72 51.06 0.75
CA GLY A 10 -12.34 49.74 0.89
C GLY A 10 -12.01 48.86 -0.31
N PHE A 11 -11.93 47.55 -0.07
CA PHE A 11 -11.82 46.56 -1.12
C PHE A 11 -13.14 46.51 -1.91
N THR A 12 -13.08 46.52 -3.25
CA THR A 12 -14.31 46.49 -4.06
C THR A 12 -14.81 45.06 -4.22
N LEU A 13 -16.14 44.88 -4.31
CA LEU A 13 -16.71 43.56 -4.60
C LEU A 13 -16.25 43.01 -5.95
N VAL A 14 -15.98 43.90 -6.92
CA VAL A 14 -15.48 43.54 -8.24
C VAL A 14 -14.09 42.90 -8.16
N GLU A 15 -13.19 43.45 -7.35
CA GLU A 15 -11.86 42.86 -7.14
C GLU A 15 -11.94 41.45 -6.53
N LEU A 16 -12.89 41.20 -5.62
CA LEU A 16 -13.06 39.85 -5.06
C LEU A 16 -13.58 38.88 -6.11
N ILE A 17 -14.55 39.30 -6.93
CA ILE A 17 -15.16 38.43 -7.95
C ILE A 17 -14.13 38.02 -9.00
N VAL A 18 -13.29 38.95 -9.49
CA VAL A 18 -12.26 38.64 -10.48
C VAL A 18 -11.25 37.62 -9.93
N VAL A 19 -10.84 37.76 -8.67
CA VAL A 19 -9.90 36.82 -8.03
C VAL A 19 -10.52 35.43 -7.90
N LEU A 20 -11.79 35.34 -7.45
CA LEU A 20 -12.48 34.06 -7.33
C LEU A 20 -12.64 33.37 -8.69
N VAL A 21 -12.90 34.12 -9.75
CA VAL A 21 -12.97 33.58 -11.12
C VAL A 21 -11.63 32.98 -11.55
N ILE A 22 -10.52 33.67 -11.31
CA ILE A 22 -9.19 33.15 -11.67
C ILE A 22 -8.86 31.89 -10.84
N LEU A 23 -9.13 31.89 -9.53
CA LEU A 23 -8.92 30.73 -8.66
C LEU A 23 -9.76 29.52 -9.10
N ALA A 24 -11.00 29.75 -9.55
CA ALA A 24 -11.87 28.69 -10.05
C ALA A 24 -11.31 28.04 -11.33
N ILE A 25 -10.80 28.83 -12.28
CA ILE A 25 -10.20 28.32 -13.52
C ILE A 25 -8.93 27.50 -13.21
N LEU A 26 -8.07 28.01 -12.32
CA LEU A 26 -6.86 27.29 -11.91
C LEU A 26 -7.18 25.97 -11.20
N ALA A 27 -8.15 26.00 -10.27
CA ALA A 27 -8.58 24.80 -9.56
C ALA A 27 -9.15 23.74 -10.52
N ALA A 28 -9.97 24.14 -11.51
CA ALA A 28 -10.56 23.22 -12.48
C ALA A 28 -9.51 22.43 -13.28
N LEU A 29 -8.37 23.04 -13.60
CA LEU A 29 -7.28 22.37 -14.31
C LEU A 29 -6.40 21.53 -13.38
N LEU A 30 -6.19 21.98 -12.14
CA LEU A 30 -5.30 21.33 -11.17
C LEU A 30 -5.89 20.06 -10.53
N ILE A 31 -7.18 20.08 -10.18
CA ILE A 31 -7.84 18.97 -9.47
C ILE A 31 -7.68 17.62 -10.20
N PRO A 32 -8.00 17.46 -11.50
CA PRO A 32 -7.89 16.15 -12.15
C PRO A 32 -6.45 15.62 -12.18
N ALA A 33 -5.47 16.49 -12.44
CA ALA A 33 -4.06 16.10 -12.41
C ALA A 33 -3.65 15.62 -11.01
N LEU A 34 -4.03 16.37 -9.97
CA LEU A 34 -3.71 16.03 -8.57
C LEU A 34 -4.32 14.68 -8.17
N THR A 35 -5.59 14.42 -8.52
CA THR A 35 -6.24 13.14 -8.21
C THR A 35 -5.49 11.94 -8.80
N GLY A 36 -5.04 12.03 -10.05
CA GLY A 36 -4.24 10.98 -10.68
C GLY A 36 -2.87 10.75 -10.03
N TYR A 37 -2.21 11.81 -9.54
CA TYR A 37 -0.95 11.67 -8.79
C TYR A 37 -1.16 11.01 -7.43
N ILE A 38 -2.24 11.36 -6.72
CA ILE A 38 -2.61 10.73 -5.45
C ILE A 38 -2.85 9.23 -5.67
N ASP A 39 -3.60 8.85 -6.71
CA ASP A 39 -3.86 7.44 -6.99
C ASP A 39 -2.59 6.66 -7.33
N LYS A 40 -1.70 7.24 -8.14
CA LYS A 40 -0.38 6.63 -8.40
C LYS A 40 0.47 6.50 -7.14
N ALA A 41 0.45 7.50 -6.26
CA ALA A 41 1.17 7.43 -4.98
C ALA A 41 0.63 6.31 -4.10
N LYS A 42 -0.70 6.15 -4.02
CA LYS A 42 -1.36 5.04 -3.32
C LYS A 42 -0.95 3.68 -3.91
N GLU A 43 -0.95 3.54 -5.24
CA GLU A 43 -0.51 2.31 -5.92
C GLU A 43 0.95 1.96 -5.62
N LYS A 44 1.84 2.97 -5.56
CA LYS A 44 3.24 2.76 -5.19
C LYS A 44 3.41 2.40 -3.71
N SER A 45 2.67 3.04 -2.81
CA SER A 45 2.70 2.74 -1.38
C SER A 45 2.31 1.29 -1.12
N ILE A 46 1.15 0.86 -1.63
CA ILE A 46 0.68 -0.51 -1.40
C ILE A 46 1.60 -1.56 -2.04
N THR A 47 2.20 -1.26 -3.20
CA THR A 47 3.19 -2.14 -3.83
C THR A 47 4.43 -2.30 -2.94
N ALA A 48 4.89 -1.22 -2.31
CA ALA A 48 6.04 -1.25 -1.41
C ALA A 48 5.73 -2.06 -0.14
N GLU A 49 4.58 -1.83 0.49
CA GLU A 49 4.11 -2.60 1.66
C GLU A 49 3.94 -4.09 1.33
N THR A 50 3.37 -4.40 0.16
CA THR A 50 3.25 -5.79 -0.32
C THR A 50 4.62 -6.42 -0.48
N ARG A 51 5.58 -5.69 -1.07
CA ARG A 51 6.94 -6.18 -1.25
C ARG A 51 7.63 -6.44 0.09
N GLN A 52 7.49 -5.56 1.06
CA GLN A 52 8.00 -5.77 2.43
C GLN A 52 7.37 -7.02 3.05
N THR A 53 6.06 -7.18 2.89
CA THR A 53 5.32 -8.35 3.37
C THR A 53 5.79 -9.64 2.72
N VAL A 54 6.03 -9.66 1.40
CA VAL A 54 6.56 -10.83 0.67
C VAL A 54 7.95 -11.20 1.17
N MET A 55 8.83 -10.23 1.41
CA MET A 55 10.18 -10.51 1.94
C MET A 55 10.11 -11.04 3.37
N ALA A 56 9.28 -10.45 4.23
CA ALA A 56 9.06 -10.95 5.59
C ALA A 56 8.49 -12.37 5.61
N ALA A 57 7.48 -12.63 4.77
CA ALA A 57 6.87 -13.94 4.59
C ALA A 57 7.89 -14.97 4.13
N GLN A 58 8.74 -14.62 3.16
CA GLN A 58 9.80 -15.50 2.68
C GLN A 58 10.82 -15.81 3.77
N THR A 59 11.29 -14.82 4.53
CA THR A 59 12.24 -15.04 5.64
C THR A 59 11.66 -16.01 6.68
N LEU A 60 10.41 -15.82 7.08
CA LEU A 60 9.78 -16.68 8.09
C LEU A 60 9.48 -18.08 7.54
N LEU A 61 9.19 -18.20 6.25
CA LEU A 61 9.08 -19.49 5.57
C LEU A 61 10.42 -20.22 5.54
N ASP A 62 11.51 -19.52 5.25
CA ASP A 62 12.87 -20.08 5.25
C ASP A 62 13.30 -20.53 6.66
N GLU A 63 12.92 -19.77 7.70
CA GLU A 63 13.13 -20.16 9.10
C GLU A 63 12.37 -21.44 9.47
N ASP A 64 11.10 -21.55 9.09
CA ASP A 64 10.31 -22.76 9.31
C ASP A 64 10.82 -23.94 8.47
N TYR A 65 11.26 -23.69 7.24
CA TYR A 65 11.87 -24.69 6.35
C TYR A 65 13.18 -25.26 6.93
N GLY A 66 13.98 -24.43 7.61
CA GLY A 66 15.20 -24.84 8.28
C GLY A 66 14.98 -25.53 9.64
N ASN A 67 13.75 -25.52 10.18
CA ASN A 67 13.45 -26.02 11.51
C ASN A 67 12.76 -27.39 11.47
N ALA A 68 13.48 -28.44 11.91
CA ALA A 68 13.03 -29.84 11.92
C ALA A 68 11.83 -30.14 12.86
N ALA A 69 11.23 -29.13 13.50
CA ALA A 69 10.06 -29.25 14.37
C ALA A 69 8.71 -29.11 13.62
N THR A 70 8.73 -28.94 12.30
CA THR A 70 7.53 -28.91 11.44
C THR A 70 7.60 -30.09 10.46
N PRO A 71 6.45 -30.69 10.06
CA PRO A 71 6.37 -32.09 9.66
C PRO A 71 7.33 -32.45 8.51
N THR A 72 7.84 -33.67 8.58
CA THR A 72 8.87 -34.34 7.73
C THR A 72 8.65 -34.35 6.21
N ASP A 73 7.78 -33.50 5.66
CA ASP A 73 7.72 -33.18 4.24
C ASP A 73 7.71 -31.66 4.04
N ALA A 74 8.91 -31.11 3.86
CA ALA A 74 9.19 -29.69 3.60
C ALA A 74 8.61 -29.14 2.29
N SER A 75 7.83 -29.94 1.55
CA SER A 75 7.03 -29.54 0.38
C SER A 75 5.57 -29.24 0.72
N GLY A 76 5.14 -29.41 1.97
CA GLY A 76 3.74 -29.32 2.39
C GLY A 76 3.27 -27.95 2.90
N ILE A 77 4.17 -26.99 3.15
CA ILE A 77 3.77 -25.63 3.59
C ILE A 77 3.31 -24.85 2.37
N THR A 78 2.00 -24.89 2.12
CA THR A 78 1.38 -24.20 0.99
C THR A 78 0.73 -22.87 1.37
N THR A 79 0.50 -22.63 2.66
CA THR A 79 -0.12 -21.43 3.24
C THR A 79 0.50 -21.15 4.60
N TRP A 80 -0.03 -20.17 5.35
CA TRP A 80 0.38 -19.93 6.75
C TRP A 80 0.50 -21.23 7.54
N ASN A 81 1.65 -21.40 8.18
CA ASN A 81 1.94 -22.58 8.98
C ASN A 81 1.20 -22.48 10.32
N GLN A 82 0.32 -23.44 10.59
CA GLN A 82 -0.50 -23.48 11.81
C GLN A 82 0.08 -24.36 12.90
N ALA A 83 1.28 -24.92 12.71
CA ALA A 83 1.95 -25.71 13.74
C ALA A 83 2.26 -24.85 14.96
N THR A 84 2.17 -25.45 16.15
CA THR A 84 2.53 -24.75 17.39
C THR A 84 4.00 -24.37 17.36
N GLY A 85 4.30 -23.07 17.49
CA GLY A 85 5.67 -22.54 17.42
C GLY A 85 6.15 -22.17 16.02
N ALA A 86 5.32 -22.32 14.99
CA ALA A 86 5.63 -21.87 13.63
C ALA A 86 5.89 -20.36 13.56
N LYS A 87 6.87 -19.97 12.74
CA LYS A 87 7.23 -18.58 12.47
C LYS A 87 6.52 -18.04 11.24
N PHE A 88 6.25 -18.88 10.24
CA PHE A 88 5.52 -18.50 9.03
C PHE A 88 4.01 -18.36 9.28
N THR A 89 3.64 -17.34 10.05
CA THR A 89 2.25 -16.99 10.37
C THR A 89 1.92 -15.58 9.91
N GLN A 90 0.63 -15.29 9.73
CA GLN A 90 0.16 -13.95 9.37
C GLN A 90 0.58 -12.90 10.41
N ALA A 91 0.51 -13.22 11.70
CA ALA A 91 0.83 -12.30 12.79
C ALA A 91 2.33 -11.96 12.83
N GLU A 92 3.20 -12.97 12.76
CA GLU A 92 4.66 -12.76 12.77
C GLU A 92 5.13 -12.06 11.49
N THR A 93 4.52 -12.38 10.34
CA THR A 93 4.80 -11.68 9.06
C THR A 93 4.41 -10.22 9.14
N ALA A 94 3.22 -9.92 9.67
CA ALA A 94 2.75 -8.54 9.83
C ALA A 94 3.66 -7.73 10.76
N LYS A 95 4.12 -8.36 11.85
CA LYS A 95 5.05 -7.76 12.80
C LYS A 95 6.41 -7.47 12.14
N LEU A 96 6.96 -8.42 11.38
CA LEU A 96 8.25 -8.26 10.71
C LEU A 96 8.19 -7.25 9.56
N ALA A 97 7.06 -7.17 8.84
CA ALA A 97 6.85 -6.22 7.76
C ALA A 97 6.36 -4.83 8.25
N GLU A 98 6.11 -4.67 9.55
CA GLU A 98 5.56 -3.44 10.15
C GLU A 98 4.22 -3.00 9.53
N VAL A 99 3.37 -3.97 9.19
CA VAL A 99 2.04 -3.76 8.59
C VAL A 99 0.94 -4.30 9.49
N LYS A 100 -0.31 -3.91 9.23
CA LYS A 100 -1.47 -4.51 9.91
C LYS A 100 -1.68 -5.94 9.43
N ALA A 101 -1.81 -6.90 10.35
CA ALA A 101 -2.09 -8.28 10.00
C ALA A 101 -3.37 -8.46 9.16
N SER A 102 -4.39 -7.63 9.43
CA SER A 102 -5.65 -7.61 8.67
C SER A 102 -5.48 -7.25 7.20
N ASN A 103 -4.40 -6.56 6.85
CA ASN A 103 -4.13 -6.18 5.46
C ASN A 103 -3.57 -7.36 4.66
N ILE A 104 -2.99 -8.38 5.31
CA ILE A 104 -2.46 -9.55 4.60
C ILE A 104 -3.61 -10.54 4.41
N THR A 105 -4.24 -10.53 3.24
CA THR A 105 -5.49 -11.29 3.01
C THR A 105 -5.25 -12.71 2.50
N GLY A 106 -4.05 -13.03 2.04
CA GLY A 106 -3.73 -14.38 1.55
C GLY A 106 -2.23 -14.58 1.31
N VAL A 107 -1.78 -15.83 1.45
CA VAL A 107 -0.43 -16.25 1.07
C VAL A 107 -0.49 -17.66 0.50
N GLU A 108 0.31 -17.90 -0.53
CA GLU A 108 0.54 -19.21 -1.12
C GLU A 108 2.05 -19.41 -1.24
N ALA A 109 2.51 -20.62 -0.92
CA ALA A 109 3.90 -21.02 -1.01
C ALA A 109 4.01 -22.40 -1.69
N GLU A 110 5.14 -22.63 -2.36
CA GLU A 110 5.45 -23.92 -2.96
C GLU A 110 6.95 -24.11 -3.01
N GLY A 111 7.44 -25.28 -2.62
CA GLY A 111 8.87 -25.60 -2.63
C GLY A 111 9.73 -24.59 -1.86
N GLY A 112 9.23 -24.11 -0.71
CA GLY A 112 9.93 -23.13 0.13
C GLY A 112 9.95 -21.70 -0.43
N LYS A 113 9.16 -21.37 -1.47
CA LYS A 113 9.08 -20.02 -2.03
C LYS A 113 7.66 -19.48 -1.97
N ILE A 114 7.49 -18.20 -1.64
CA ILE A 114 6.20 -17.52 -1.77
C ILE A 114 5.82 -17.42 -3.25
N THR A 115 4.73 -18.08 -3.65
CA THR A 115 4.21 -18.09 -5.03
C THR A 115 3.19 -16.97 -5.24
N LYS A 116 2.40 -16.65 -4.22
CA LYS A 116 1.43 -15.55 -4.26
C LYS A 116 1.24 -14.94 -2.87
N LEU A 117 1.03 -13.63 -2.84
CA LEU A 117 0.67 -12.91 -1.61
C LEU A 117 -0.35 -11.83 -1.96
N GLU A 118 -1.42 -11.75 -1.18
CA GLU A 118 -2.45 -10.73 -1.33
C GLU A 118 -2.41 -9.77 -0.14
N TYR A 119 -2.29 -8.48 -0.45
CA TYR A 119 -2.28 -7.41 0.52
C TYR A 119 -3.35 -6.38 0.16
N THR A 120 -4.27 -6.10 1.09
CA THR A 120 -5.40 -5.20 0.90
C THR A 120 -5.39 -4.13 2.00
N ASP A 121 -5.32 -2.87 1.60
CA ASP A 121 -5.50 -1.76 2.55
C ASP A 121 -6.78 -1.01 2.20
N THR A 122 -7.82 -1.21 3.02
CA THR A 122 -9.12 -0.56 2.86
C THR A 122 -9.10 0.94 3.21
N SER A 123 -8.11 1.39 4.00
CA SER A 123 -7.91 2.82 4.28
C SER A 123 -7.38 3.55 3.05
N VAL A 124 -6.58 2.86 2.23
CA VAL A 124 -6.07 3.35 0.95
C VAL A 124 -7.07 3.09 -0.20
N GLY A 125 -7.91 2.06 -0.06
CA GLY A 125 -8.87 1.61 -1.06
C GLY A 125 -8.23 0.80 -2.19
N LYS A 126 -7.09 0.15 -1.92
CA LYS A 126 -6.32 -0.59 -2.92
C LYS A 126 -6.02 -2.01 -2.41
N LYS A 127 -5.93 -2.94 -3.35
CA LYS A 127 -5.44 -4.31 -3.17
C LYS A 127 -4.24 -4.51 -4.08
N CYS A 128 -3.21 -5.20 -3.60
CA CYS A 128 -2.05 -5.57 -4.37
C CYS A 128 -1.82 -7.08 -4.23
N THR A 129 -1.66 -7.74 -5.38
CA THR A 129 -1.37 -9.16 -5.46
C THR A 129 0.04 -9.35 -6.03
N TYR A 130 0.91 -9.95 -5.23
CA TYR A 130 2.19 -10.46 -5.69
C TYR A 130 2.02 -11.83 -6.31
N THR A 131 2.72 -12.09 -7.41
CA THR A 131 2.84 -13.43 -8.02
C THR A 131 4.28 -13.68 -8.41
N LYS A 132 4.83 -14.82 -7.99
CA LYS A 132 6.18 -15.26 -8.34
C LYS A 132 6.31 -15.39 -9.86
N SER A 133 7.47 -15.05 -10.38
CA SER A 133 7.79 -15.32 -11.79
C SER A 133 7.87 -16.82 -12.05
N ALA A 134 7.39 -17.27 -13.21
CA ALA A 134 7.56 -18.64 -13.67
C ALA A 134 9.04 -19.00 -13.93
N THR A 135 9.89 -17.99 -14.13
CA THR A 135 11.33 -18.17 -14.31
C THR A 135 12.05 -17.94 -12.97
N ASP A 136 12.77 -18.96 -12.50
CA ASP A 136 13.56 -18.85 -11.28
C ASP A 136 14.60 -17.71 -11.38
N GLY A 137 14.71 -16.93 -10.31
CA GLY A 137 15.61 -15.77 -10.23
C GLY A 137 15.07 -14.47 -10.82
N SER A 138 13.91 -14.51 -11.50
CA SER A 138 13.26 -13.29 -12.02
C SER A 138 12.35 -12.65 -10.97
N LYS A 139 12.22 -11.32 -11.02
CA LYS A 139 11.37 -10.57 -10.10
C LYS A 139 9.91 -10.96 -10.33
N GLY A 140 9.18 -11.31 -9.26
CA GLY A 140 7.73 -11.51 -9.35
C GLY A 140 6.99 -10.22 -9.70
N THR A 141 5.74 -10.37 -10.13
CA THR A 141 4.87 -9.27 -10.56
C THR A 141 3.99 -8.79 -9.43
N TYR A 142 3.70 -7.49 -9.41
CA TYR A 142 2.76 -6.86 -8.47
C TYR A 142 1.60 -6.28 -9.26
N LYS A 143 0.39 -6.77 -9.02
CA LYS A 143 -0.84 -6.30 -9.65
C LYS A 143 -1.64 -5.50 -8.63
N VAL A 144 -1.82 -4.20 -8.88
CA VAL A 144 -2.63 -3.33 -8.02
C VAL A 144 -4.02 -3.15 -8.62
N GLU A 145 -5.03 -3.31 -7.79
CA GLU A 145 -6.46 -3.21 -8.11
C GLU A 145 -7.16 -2.38 -7.03
N ASN A 146 -8.39 -1.95 -7.26
CA ASN A 146 -9.17 -1.28 -6.22
C ASN A 146 -9.64 -2.34 -5.20
N ALA A 147 -9.57 -2.00 -3.92
CA ALA A 147 -10.19 -2.81 -2.87
C ALA A 147 -11.70 -2.53 -2.87
N ASN A 148 -12.51 -3.59 -2.94
CA ASN A 148 -13.95 -3.50 -2.69
C ASN A 148 -14.24 -3.46 -1.19
#